data_AF-A0A7W7YC19-F1
#
_entry.id   AF-A0A7W7YC19-F1
#
_cell.length_a   1.000
_cell.length_b   1.000
_cell.length_c   1.000
_cell.angle_alpha   90.00
_cell.angle_beta   90.00
_cell.angle_gamma   90.00
#
_symmetry.space_group_name_H-M   'P 1'
#
loop_
_entity.id
_entity.type
_entity.pdbx_description
1 polymer ?
#
loop_
_entity_poly.entity_id
_entity_poly.type
_entity_poly.pdbx_seq_one_letter_code
_entity_poly.pdbx_strand_id
1 'polypeptide(L)'
;MNHFSPVHPTTRIRAWRGWCMGLFCVAALLLSQGWAADPTAEQQYMLELINRFRSDPQNELSNLVNFSSPGVWDTPKSNDPSIAYALNYFGTSASDLAAQFASLTAAPPLAWNSALNVSAANYSNLMVSADQQSHTLDGLSLDQRIQNGGYGANWLQVGENLFASAQSPLHAHAAFVIDWGDGNGSTAGYGNGIQSPAGHRDLLLNSGMKEIGIGFQSVSIPGTNVNATGPYVVTEHLASQFRYDGVHYISDAILTGSVYQDTIVHDAFYEPGEGLAGRAINVYNDATGILVASGFSNSAGGFNITLTGLTDGVVYRVEAPDTGLAAKTFTLTEHTDDYGVPVMMYDNVYQSFAVVPEPGSLLLCLAAGLSLWHRRSRRFPC
;
A
#
# COMPACT_ATOMS: atom_id res chain seq x y z
N MET A 1 -28.72 -28.21 67.93
CA MET A 1 -28.40 -29.30 68.89
C MET A 1 -27.51 -30.27 68.14
N ASN A 2 -26.21 -30.48 68.36
CA ASN A 2 -25.24 -30.25 69.45
C ASN A 2 -23.87 -30.06 68.74
N HIS A 3 -23.13 -28.98 68.96
CA HIS A 3 -22.16 -28.72 70.05
C HIS A 3 -20.74 -29.29 69.84
N PHE A 4 -19.79 -28.34 69.81
CA PHE A 4 -18.44 -28.30 70.40
C PHE A 4 -17.25 -29.07 69.79
N SER A 5 -16.27 -28.28 69.30
CA SER A 5 -14.79 -28.44 69.31
C SER A 5 -14.23 -28.75 70.72
N PRO A 6 -12.90 -28.90 71.04
CA PRO A 6 -11.67 -28.47 70.33
C PRO A 6 -10.40 -29.37 70.54
N VAL A 7 -9.22 -28.85 70.13
CA VAL A 7 -7.90 -28.85 70.84
C VAL A 7 -6.70 -29.15 69.91
N HIS A 8 -5.79 -28.17 69.80
CA HIS A 8 -4.39 -28.32 69.38
C HIS A 8 -3.50 -28.71 70.58
N PRO A 9 -2.34 -29.36 70.36
CA PRO A 9 -1.10 -28.58 70.56
C PRO A 9 0.07 -28.92 69.62
N THR A 10 0.98 -27.95 69.60
CA THR A 10 2.26 -27.79 68.93
C THR A 10 3.36 -28.81 69.30
N THR A 11 4.23 -29.17 68.34
CA THR A 11 5.70 -29.19 68.56
C THR A 11 6.51 -29.19 67.25
N ARG A 12 7.60 -28.40 67.25
CA ARG A 12 8.59 -28.20 66.17
C ARG A 12 9.55 -29.40 66.06
N ILE A 13 10.16 -29.61 64.90
CA ILE A 13 11.63 -29.62 64.67
C ILE A 13 11.96 -29.94 63.18
N ARG A 14 12.91 -29.15 62.64
CA ARG A 14 13.59 -29.21 61.33
C ARG A 14 14.27 -30.59 61.12
N ALA A 15 14.65 -31.11 59.95
CA ALA A 15 15.16 -30.49 58.73
C ALA A 15 15.39 -31.57 57.64
N TRP A 16 15.33 -31.14 56.39
CA TRP A 16 16.19 -31.51 55.25
C TRP A 16 15.81 -32.65 54.27
N ARG A 17 15.59 -32.15 53.03
CA ARG A 17 16.00 -32.67 51.71
C ARG A 17 15.14 -33.75 51.05
N GLY A 18 14.41 -33.32 50.04
CA GLY A 18 13.95 -34.12 48.92
C GLY A 18 13.39 -33.21 47.84
N TRP A 19 14.22 -32.81 46.88
CA TRP A 19 13.81 -32.09 45.69
C TRP A 19 12.89 -32.98 44.84
N CYS A 20 11.70 -32.51 44.50
CA CYS A 20 11.00 -32.91 43.29
C CYS A 20 10.26 -31.68 42.75
N MET A 21 10.85 -31.06 41.72
CA MET A 21 10.19 -30.12 40.82
C MET A 21 9.00 -30.82 40.17
N GLY A 22 7.78 -30.31 40.40
CA GLY A 22 6.60 -30.62 39.62
C GLY A 22 6.19 -29.37 38.87
N LEU A 23 6.37 -29.41 37.54
CA LEU A 23 6.10 -28.33 36.60
C LEU A 23 4.63 -27.87 36.68
N PHE A 24 4.42 -26.58 36.94
CA PHE A 24 3.23 -25.88 36.48
C PHE A 24 3.41 -25.54 35.00
N CYS A 25 2.97 -26.42 34.10
CA CYS A 25 2.76 -26.06 32.70
C CYS A 25 1.44 -25.28 32.58
N VAL A 26 1.49 -23.98 32.85
CA VAL A 26 0.49 -23.05 32.31
C VAL A 26 0.84 -22.89 30.84
N ALA A 27 0.14 -23.62 29.97
CA ALA A 27 0.19 -23.37 28.54
C ALA A 27 -0.43 -21.99 28.29
N ALA A 28 0.42 -20.98 28.12
CA ALA A 28 0.02 -19.72 27.53
C ALA A 28 -0.34 -20.01 26.08
N LEU A 29 -1.64 -20.17 25.81
CA LEU A 29 -2.20 -19.96 24.48
C LEU A 29 -1.97 -18.48 24.15
N LEU A 30 -0.81 -18.18 23.58
CA LEU A 30 -0.62 -16.98 22.79
C LEU A 30 -1.50 -17.14 21.55
N LEU A 31 -2.74 -16.67 21.65
CA LEU A 31 -3.48 -16.26 20.48
C LEU A 31 -2.60 -15.20 19.81
N SER A 32 -1.91 -15.57 18.73
CA SER A 32 -1.40 -14.59 17.79
C SER A 32 -2.62 -13.89 17.21
N GLN A 33 -3.06 -12.81 17.87
CA GLN A 33 -3.76 -11.76 17.16
C GLN A 33 -2.78 -11.36 16.05
N GLY A 34 -3.04 -11.81 14.82
CA GLY A 34 -2.21 -11.49 13.68
C GLY A 34 -2.18 -9.97 13.58
N TRP A 35 -1.05 -9.36 13.95
CA TRP A 35 -0.86 -7.96 13.67
C TRP A 35 -0.91 -7.82 12.16
N ALA A 36 -1.79 -6.93 11.68
CA ALA A 36 -1.77 -6.48 10.30
C ALA A 36 -0.32 -6.15 9.94
N ALA A 37 0.25 -6.85 8.95
CA ALA A 37 1.60 -6.56 8.52
C ALA A 37 1.59 -5.18 7.84
N ASP A 38 2.41 -4.27 8.38
CA ASP A 38 2.69 -3.01 7.73
C ASP A 38 3.28 -3.28 6.33
N PRO A 39 2.96 -2.44 5.32
CA PRO A 39 3.61 -2.55 4.02
C PRO A 39 5.12 -2.36 4.15
N THR A 40 5.89 -3.04 3.31
CA THR A 40 7.30 -2.65 3.08
C THR A 40 7.36 -1.31 2.36
N ALA A 41 8.53 -0.68 2.33
CA ALA A 41 8.72 0.59 1.61
C ALA A 41 8.42 0.45 0.11
N GLU A 42 8.77 -0.69 -0.51
CA GLU A 42 8.48 -0.98 -1.91
C GLU A 42 6.98 -1.22 -2.16
N GLN A 43 6.28 -1.83 -1.22
CA GLN A 43 4.82 -2.01 -1.31
C GLN A 43 4.10 -0.67 -1.17
N GLN A 44 4.56 0.20 -0.25
CA GLN A 44 4.05 1.55 -0.14
C GLN A 44 4.32 2.33 -1.44
N TYR A 45 5.54 2.28 -1.97
CA TYR A 45 5.87 2.92 -3.25
C TYR A 45 4.97 2.46 -4.40
N MET A 46 4.73 1.15 -4.52
CA MET A 46 3.82 0.64 -5.56
C MET A 46 2.38 1.12 -5.35
N LEU A 47 1.90 1.20 -4.10
CA LEU A 47 0.59 1.77 -3.78
C LEU A 47 0.51 3.25 -4.18
N GLU A 48 1.58 4.03 -3.95
CA GLU A 48 1.66 5.44 -4.35
C GLU A 48 1.63 5.59 -5.88
N LEU A 49 2.34 4.74 -6.62
CA LEU A 49 2.31 4.71 -8.09
C LEU A 49 0.90 4.40 -8.62
N ILE A 50 0.24 3.39 -8.04
CA ILE A 50 -1.13 3.00 -8.40
C ILE A 50 -2.10 4.16 -8.10
N ASN A 51 -1.98 4.82 -6.95
CA ASN A 51 -2.86 5.93 -6.60
C ASN A 51 -2.62 7.19 -7.44
N ARG A 52 -1.36 7.46 -7.85
CA ARG A 52 -1.05 8.50 -8.84
C ARG A 52 -1.74 8.20 -10.16
N PHE A 53 -1.60 6.97 -10.66
CA PHE A 53 -2.28 6.51 -11.88
C PHE A 53 -3.81 6.65 -11.76
N ARG A 54 -4.41 6.21 -10.66
CA ARG A 54 -5.87 6.30 -10.47
C ARG A 54 -6.36 7.74 -10.43
N SER A 55 -5.59 8.64 -9.83
CA SER A 55 -5.96 10.06 -9.73
C SER A 55 -5.83 10.83 -11.05
N ASP A 56 -4.83 10.48 -11.88
CA ASP A 56 -4.52 11.17 -13.12
C ASP A 56 -4.02 10.19 -14.20
N PRO A 57 -4.91 9.31 -14.71
CA PRO A 57 -4.50 8.21 -15.56
C PRO A 57 -4.00 8.67 -16.92
N GLN A 58 -4.47 9.81 -17.43
CA GLN A 58 -4.02 10.33 -18.72
C GLN A 58 -2.55 10.80 -18.65
N ASN A 59 -2.16 11.47 -17.55
CA ASN A 59 -0.79 11.98 -17.42
C ASN A 59 0.21 10.94 -16.91
N GLU A 60 -0.25 9.83 -16.33
CA GLU A 60 0.64 8.75 -15.87
C GLU A 60 1.54 8.23 -16.98
N LEU A 61 1.07 8.24 -18.23
CA LEU A 61 1.86 7.79 -19.37
C LEU A 61 3.20 8.55 -19.48
N SER A 62 3.21 9.85 -19.18
CA SER A 62 4.43 10.65 -19.26
C SER A 62 5.46 10.33 -18.17
N ASN A 63 5.04 9.68 -17.08
CA ASN A 63 5.94 9.16 -16.05
C ASN A 63 6.58 7.81 -16.44
N LEU A 64 5.95 7.07 -17.36
CA LEU A 64 6.36 5.70 -17.71
C LEU A 64 7.12 5.64 -19.03
N VAL A 65 6.84 6.54 -19.97
CA VAL A 65 7.37 6.48 -21.33
C VAL A 65 7.80 7.84 -21.87
N ASN A 66 8.68 7.82 -22.88
CA ASN A 66 9.15 9.00 -23.59
C ASN A 66 8.53 9.05 -24.99
N PHE A 67 7.89 10.18 -25.30
CA PHE A 67 7.39 10.50 -26.64
C PHE A 67 8.10 11.73 -27.18
N SER A 68 8.53 11.66 -28.45
CA SER A 68 9.05 12.84 -29.16
C SER A 68 7.90 13.76 -29.63
N SER A 69 6.72 13.18 -29.83
CA SER A 69 5.43 13.85 -30.01
C SER A 69 4.30 12.85 -29.68
N PRO A 70 3.06 13.29 -29.40
CA PRO A 70 1.97 12.37 -29.04
C PRO A 70 1.81 11.22 -30.05
N GLY A 71 1.92 9.97 -29.57
CA GLY A 71 1.82 8.78 -30.41
C GLY A 71 3.08 8.45 -31.23
N VAL A 72 4.22 9.10 -30.96
CA VAL A 72 5.51 8.82 -31.60
C VAL A 72 6.58 8.62 -30.54
N TRP A 73 7.14 7.41 -30.49
CA TRP A 73 8.21 7.04 -29.55
C TRP A 73 9.42 7.98 -29.65
N ASP A 74 10.01 8.30 -28.50
CA ASP A 74 11.38 8.80 -28.43
C ASP A 74 12.39 7.64 -28.27
N THR A 75 13.68 7.95 -28.26
CA THR A 75 14.77 7.01 -28.00
C THR A 75 15.60 7.48 -26.80
N PRO A 76 15.57 6.77 -25.65
CA PRO A 76 14.85 5.52 -25.39
C PRO A 76 13.34 5.72 -25.18
N LYS A 77 12.54 4.66 -25.37
CA LYS A 77 11.08 4.67 -25.15
C LYS A 77 10.67 4.90 -23.70
N SER A 78 11.56 4.70 -22.74
CA SER A 78 11.36 4.98 -21.31
C SER A 78 12.71 5.28 -20.67
N ASN A 79 12.69 6.03 -19.57
CA ASN A 79 13.87 6.24 -18.73
C ASN A 79 14.21 5.01 -17.88
N ASP A 80 13.24 4.11 -17.65
CA ASP A 80 13.50 2.80 -17.07
C ASP A 80 13.90 1.80 -18.19
N PRO A 81 15.08 1.17 -18.10
CA PRO A 81 15.56 0.27 -19.16
C PRO A 81 14.72 -1.01 -19.29
N SER A 82 14.07 -1.48 -18.23
CA SER A 82 13.21 -2.68 -18.25
C SER A 82 11.90 -2.38 -18.95
N ILE A 83 11.30 -1.22 -18.66
CA ILE A 83 10.11 -0.73 -19.39
C ILE A 83 10.45 -0.52 -20.86
N ALA A 84 11.56 0.16 -21.18
CA ALA A 84 12.00 0.37 -22.55
C ALA A 84 12.23 -0.95 -23.30
N TYR A 85 12.80 -1.95 -22.62
CA TYR A 85 12.97 -3.30 -23.17
C TYR A 85 11.62 -3.95 -23.47
N ALA A 86 10.67 -3.96 -22.53
CA ALA A 86 9.34 -4.54 -22.72
C ALA A 86 8.60 -3.89 -23.91
N LEU A 87 8.57 -2.56 -23.97
CA LEU A 87 7.94 -1.82 -25.09
C LEU A 87 8.57 -2.13 -26.45
N ASN A 88 9.85 -2.49 -26.49
CA ASN A 88 10.53 -2.93 -27.71
C ASN A 88 10.23 -4.40 -28.03
N TYR A 89 10.25 -5.26 -27.03
CA TYR A 89 10.00 -6.69 -27.16
C TYR A 89 8.58 -6.98 -27.66
N PHE A 90 7.58 -6.32 -27.07
CA PHE A 90 6.17 -6.47 -27.45
C PHE A 90 5.80 -5.66 -28.68
N GLY A 91 6.66 -4.74 -29.14
CA GLY A 91 6.35 -3.87 -30.28
C GLY A 91 5.17 -2.92 -29.99
N THR A 92 5.04 -2.45 -28.75
CA THR A 92 3.93 -1.62 -28.29
C THR A 92 3.72 -0.39 -29.18
N SER A 93 2.50 -0.24 -29.70
CA SER A 93 2.09 0.86 -30.57
C SER A 93 1.97 2.16 -29.80
N ALA A 94 2.82 3.14 -30.11
CA ALA A 94 2.79 4.46 -29.49
C ALA A 94 1.45 5.16 -29.70
N SER A 95 0.91 5.12 -30.93
CA SER A 95 -0.35 5.79 -31.29
C SER A 95 -1.53 5.19 -30.55
N ASP A 96 -1.61 3.86 -30.47
CA ASP A 96 -2.72 3.19 -29.80
C ASP A 96 -2.65 3.39 -28.30
N LEU A 97 -1.44 3.30 -27.72
CA LEU A 97 -1.24 3.55 -26.29
C LEU A 97 -1.64 4.98 -25.92
N ALA A 98 -1.17 5.98 -26.68
CA ALA A 98 -1.52 7.38 -26.44
C ALA A 98 -3.04 7.62 -26.57
N ALA A 99 -3.69 7.00 -27.57
CA ALA A 99 -5.14 7.11 -27.75
C ALA A 99 -5.93 6.44 -26.60
N GLN A 100 -5.50 5.26 -26.15
CA GLN A 100 -6.12 4.57 -25.01
C GLN A 100 -6.00 5.42 -23.74
N PHE A 101 -4.79 5.92 -23.42
CA PHE A 101 -4.56 6.74 -22.23
C PHE A 101 -5.34 8.04 -22.23
N ALA A 102 -5.46 8.71 -23.38
CA ALA A 102 -6.28 9.92 -23.51
C ALA A 102 -7.77 9.71 -23.21
N SER A 103 -8.26 8.45 -23.26
CA SER A 103 -9.65 8.09 -22.99
C SER A 103 -9.92 7.61 -21.56
N LEU A 104 -8.88 7.38 -20.75
CA LEU A 104 -9.03 6.88 -19.39
C LEU A 104 -9.75 7.90 -18.51
N THR A 105 -10.41 7.43 -17.47
CA THR A 105 -11.08 8.26 -16.46
C THR A 105 -10.49 7.99 -15.10
N ALA A 106 -10.32 9.03 -14.29
CA ALA A 106 -9.82 8.90 -12.93
C ALA A 106 -10.73 8.01 -12.07
N ALA A 107 -10.13 7.35 -11.09
CA ALA A 107 -10.80 6.53 -10.09
C ALA A 107 -10.34 6.95 -8.67
N PRO A 108 -11.18 6.75 -7.63
CA PRO A 108 -10.78 7.03 -6.25
C PRO A 108 -9.55 6.22 -5.84
N PRO A 109 -8.71 6.71 -4.92
CA PRO A 109 -7.51 5.99 -4.47
C PRO A 109 -7.84 4.67 -3.76
N LEU A 110 -6.93 3.72 -3.81
CA LEU A 110 -6.97 2.47 -3.04
C LEU A 110 -6.28 2.65 -1.69
N ALA A 111 -6.88 2.08 -0.65
CA ALA A 111 -6.31 1.99 0.68
C ALA A 111 -5.56 0.66 0.86
N TRP A 112 -4.47 0.65 1.63
CA TRP A 112 -3.78 -0.60 1.97
C TRP A 112 -4.67 -1.49 2.85
N ASN A 113 -4.76 -2.77 2.52
CA ASN A 113 -5.38 -3.77 3.35
C ASN A 113 -4.44 -4.97 3.59
N SER A 114 -4.15 -5.22 4.87
CA SER A 114 -3.17 -6.23 5.25
C SER A 114 -3.65 -7.66 5.05
N ALA A 115 -4.96 -7.92 5.10
CA ALA A 115 -5.49 -9.25 4.80
C ALA A 115 -5.40 -9.58 3.31
N LEU A 116 -5.68 -8.59 2.45
CA LEU A 116 -5.42 -8.71 1.01
C LEU A 116 -3.92 -8.90 0.74
N ASN A 117 -3.03 -8.22 1.49
CA ASN A 117 -1.59 -8.40 1.34
C ASN A 117 -1.14 -9.81 1.71
N VAL A 118 -1.65 -10.40 2.80
CA VAL A 118 -1.37 -11.79 3.16
C VAL A 118 -1.80 -12.73 2.03
N SER A 119 -3.00 -12.53 1.48
CA SER A 119 -3.50 -13.29 0.33
C SER A 119 -2.57 -13.16 -0.89
N ALA A 120 -2.19 -11.93 -1.25
CA ALA A 120 -1.35 -11.64 -2.40
C ALA A 120 0.07 -12.20 -2.24
N ALA A 121 0.68 -12.07 -1.06
CA ALA A 121 2.02 -12.58 -0.78
C ALA A 121 2.05 -14.11 -0.85
N ASN A 122 1.04 -14.78 -0.29
CA ASN A 122 0.89 -16.23 -0.41
C ASN A 122 0.79 -16.67 -1.87
N TYR A 123 0.11 -15.90 -2.71
CA TYR A 123 -0.04 -16.23 -4.13
C TYR A 123 1.23 -15.98 -4.94
N SER A 124 1.98 -14.91 -4.66
CA SER A 124 3.31 -14.70 -5.25
C SER A 124 4.28 -15.83 -4.89
N ASN A 125 4.22 -16.33 -3.65
CA ASN A 125 4.99 -17.52 -3.24
C ASN A 125 4.58 -18.78 -4.03
N LEU A 126 3.27 -18.95 -4.26
CA LEU A 126 2.75 -20.08 -5.03
C LEU A 126 3.24 -20.04 -6.47
N MET A 127 3.16 -18.88 -7.15
CA MET A 127 3.69 -18.71 -8.51
C MET A 127 5.17 -19.10 -8.61
N VAL A 128 5.99 -18.69 -7.63
CA VAL A 128 7.41 -19.06 -7.58
C VAL A 128 7.59 -20.57 -7.37
N SER A 129 6.85 -21.18 -6.44
CA SER A 129 6.98 -22.60 -6.13
C SER A 129 6.51 -23.52 -7.26
N ALA A 130 5.51 -23.08 -8.02
CA ALA A 130 4.97 -23.79 -9.17
C ALA A 130 5.73 -23.49 -10.47
N ASP A 131 6.62 -22.51 -10.44
CA ASP A 131 7.29 -21.91 -11.60
C ASP A 131 6.29 -21.59 -12.73
N GLN A 132 5.22 -20.85 -12.41
CA GLN A 132 4.13 -20.51 -13.32
C GLN A 132 3.49 -19.16 -12.97
N GLN A 133 2.97 -18.46 -13.99
CA GLN A 133 2.05 -17.33 -13.84
C GLN A 133 0.66 -17.78 -14.29
N SER A 134 -0.29 -17.84 -13.35
CA SER A 134 -1.68 -18.22 -13.61
C SER A 134 -2.57 -17.78 -12.45
N HIS A 135 -3.84 -17.44 -12.72
CA HIS A 135 -4.84 -17.05 -11.72
C HIS A 135 -5.47 -18.24 -10.96
N THR A 136 -5.13 -19.48 -11.31
CA THR A 136 -5.85 -20.69 -10.83
C THR A 136 -4.93 -21.77 -10.24
N LEU A 137 -3.71 -21.43 -9.83
CA LEU A 137 -2.69 -22.41 -9.43
C LEU A 137 -3.09 -23.28 -8.23
N ASP A 138 -3.92 -22.76 -7.33
CA ASP A 138 -4.40 -23.46 -6.15
C ASP A 138 -5.83 -24.01 -6.27
N GLY A 139 -6.48 -23.83 -7.43
CA GLY A 139 -7.85 -24.28 -7.65
C GLY A 139 -8.92 -23.57 -6.81
N LEU A 140 -8.58 -22.45 -6.16
CA LEU A 140 -9.53 -21.63 -5.41
C LEU A 140 -10.12 -20.52 -6.28
N SER A 141 -11.33 -20.08 -5.95
CA SER A 141 -11.83 -18.80 -6.45
C SER A 141 -11.15 -17.64 -5.72
N LEU A 142 -11.10 -16.46 -6.35
CA LEU A 142 -10.42 -15.29 -5.78
C LEU A 142 -11.04 -14.86 -4.44
N ASP A 143 -12.36 -14.92 -4.29
CA ASP A 143 -13.04 -14.60 -3.04
C ASP A 143 -12.64 -15.55 -1.90
N GLN A 144 -12.45 -16.84 -2.19
CA GLN A 144 -11.93 -17.81 -1.21
C GLN A 144 -10.49 -17.49 -0.83
N ARG A 145 -9.67 -17.09 -1.81
CA ARG A 145 -8.27 -16.73 -1.60
C ARG A 145 -8.13 -15.55 -0.64
N ILE A 146 -8.86 -14.44 -0.89
CA ILE A 146 -8.79 -13.26 -0.02
C ILE A 146 -9.37 -13.52 1.38
N GLN A 147 -10.42 -14.34 1.48
CA GLN A 147 -10.98 -14.74 2.78
C GLN A 147 -9.99 -15.61 3.57
N ASN A 148 -9.24 -16.49 2.90
CA ASN A 148 -8.14 -17.24 3.53
C ASN A 148 -6.99 -16.32 3.99
N GLY A 149 -6.80 -15.17 3.35
CA GLY A 149 -5.93 -14.09 3.82
C GLY A 149 -6.48 -13.30 5.01
N GLY A 150 -7.75 -13.53 5.39
CA GLY A 150 -8.44 -12.85 6.49
C GLY A 150 -9.34 -11.69 6.07
N TYR A 151 -9.57 -11.47 4.77
CA TYR A 151 -10.48 -10.42 4.31
C TYR A 151 -11.93 -10.78 4.67
N GLY A 152 -12.73 -9.76 5.00
CA GLY A 152 -14.09 -9.96 5.49
C GLY A 152 -14.99 -10.64 4.47
N ALA A 153 -15.96 -11.42 4.95
CA ALA A 153 -16.98 -12.06 4.10
C ALA A 153 -17.99 -11.03 3.50
N ASN A 154 -18.01 -9.80 4.00
CA ASN A 154 -18.88 -8.72 3.53
C ASN A 154 -18.19 -7.91 2.42
N TRP A 155 -17.69 -8.60 1.39
CA TRP A 155 -17.07 -7.99 0.23
C TRP A 155 -18.11 -7.70 -0.87
N LEU A 156 -17.79 -6.77 -1.77
CA LEU A 156 -18.62 -6.36 -2.91
C LEU A 156 -17.99 -6.80 -4.24
N GLN A 157 -16.79 -6.30 -4.52
CA GLN A 157 -16.00 -6.67 -5.70
C GLN A 157 -14.64 -7.20 -5.29
N VAL A 158 -14.05 -8.05 -6.13
CA VAL A 158 -12.69 -8.61 -5.97
C VAL A 158 -11.98 -8.62 -7.32
N GLY A 159 -10.66 -8.41 -7.33
CA GLY A 159 -9.84 -8.46 -8.53
C GLY A 159 -8.39 -8.86 -8.25
N GLU A 160 -7.71 -9.40 -9.27
CA GLU A 160 -6.34 -9.89 -9.17
C GLU A 160 -5.50 -9.48 -10.37
N ASN A 161 -4.33 -8.88 -10.13
CA ASN A 161 -3.26 -8.71 -11.12
C ASN A 161 -2.05 -9.57 -10.73
N LEU A 162 -1.34 -10.13 -11.72
CA LEU A 162 -0.18 -11.00 -11.51
C LEU A 162 0.95 -10.69 -12.49
N PHE A 163 2.18 -10.58 -12.01
CA PHE A 163 3.36 -10.50 -12.88
C PHE A 163 4.58 -11.18 -12.27
N ALA A 164 5.07 -12.24 -12.92
CA ALA A 164 6.07 -13.15 -12.36
C ALA A 164 7.52 -12.87 -12.80
N SER A 165 7.77 -11.79 -13.54
CA SER A 165 9.10 -11.44 -14.05
C SER A 165 9.40 -9.95 -13.94
N ALA A 166 8.88 -9.28 -12.90
CA ALA A 166 9.08 -7.86 -12.72
C ALA A 166 10.52 -7.55 -12.27
N GLN A 167 11.13 -6.52 -12.85
CA GLN A 167 12.50 -6.09 -12.54
C GLN A 167 12.57 -5.11 -11.36
N SER A 168 11.48 -4.39 -11.10
CA SER A 168 11.32 -3.43 -10.01
C SER A 168 9.82 -3.20 -9.76
N PRO A 169 9.43 -2.58 -8.63
CA PRO A 169 8.05 -2.14 -8.42
C PRO A 169 7.55 -1.21 -9.53
N LEU A 170 8.38 -0.26 -10.01
CA LEU A 170 8.04 0.63 -11.12
C LEU A 170 7.78 -0.14 -12.42
N HIS A 171 8.62 -1.15 -12.72
CA HIS A 171 8.42 -2.01 -13.88
C HIS A 171 7.15 -2.86 -13.76
N ALA A 172 6.80 -3.34 -12.55
CA ALA A 172 5.55 -4.06 -12.32
C ALA A 172 4.33 -3.16 -12.54
N HIS A 173 4.33 -1.98 -11.93
CA HIS A 173 3.29 -0.97 -12.13
C HIS A 173 3.11 -0.63 -13.61
N ALA A 174 4.21 -0.36 -14.32
CA ALA A 174 4.15 -0.09 -15.75
C ALA A 174 3.60 -1.27 -16.56
N ALA A 175 3.91 -2.52 -16.17
CA ALA A 175 3.38 -3.71 -16.82
C ALA A 175 1.87 -3.77 -16.70
N PHE A 176 1.31 -3.50 -15.52
CA PHE A 176 -0.15 -3.50 -15.31
C PHE A 176 -0.84 -2.31 -15.97
N VAL A 177 -0.24 -1.12 -15.92
CA VAL A 177 -0.83 0.13 -16.43
C VAL A 177 -0.78 0.21 -17.96
N ILE A 178 0.36 -0.10 -18.58
CA ILE A 178 0.46 -0.14 -20.04
C ILE A 178 -0.23 -1.40 -20.58
N ASP A 179 -0.17 -2.49 -19.81
CA ASP A 179 -0.67 -3.82 -20.14
C ASP A 179 -0.08 -4.34 -21.46
N TRP A 180 1.25 -4.26 -21.58
CA TRP A 180 1.94 -4.79 -22.75
C TRP A 180 1.79 -6.32 -22.79
N GLY A 181 1.59 -6.87 -23.96
CA GLY A 181 1.35 -8.31 -24.11
C GLY A 181 0.81 -8.67 -25.48
N ASP A 182 0.38 -9.92 -25.63
CA ASP A 182 -0.23 -10.39 -26.87
C ASP A 182 -1.67 -9.88 -26.98
N GLY A 183 -1.90 -8.90 -27.85
CA GLY A 183 -3.25 -8.45 -28.17
C GLY A 183 -4.08 -9.59 -28.80
N ASN A 184 -4.91 -10.27 -27.99
CA ASN A 184 -5.83 -11.36 -28.36
C ASN A 184 -5.20 -12.65 -28.90
N GLY A 185 -3.90 -12.89 -28.72
CA GLY A 185 -3.22 -14.13 -29.20
C GLY A 185 -3.39 -14.43 -30.71
N SER A 186 -3.80 -13.43 -31.51
CA SER A 186 -4.45 -13.68 -32.80
C SER A 186 -3.49 -13.81 -33.98
N THR A 187 -2.19 -13.52 -33.85
CA THR A 187 -1.21 -13.73 -34.94
C THR A 187 0.18 -13.98 -34.37
N ALA A 188 1.09 -14.59 -35.14
CA ALA A 188 2.52 -14.47 -34.85
C ALA A 188 2.90 -12.97 -34.82
N GLY A 189 3.40 -12.50 -33.67
CA GLY A 189 3.60 -11.08 -33.39
C GLY A 189 2.47 -10.52 -32.53
N TYR A 190 2.81 -9.81 -31.46
CA TYR A 190 1.96 -9.37 -30.34
C TYR A 190 0.80 -8.39 -30.68
N GLY A 191 0.30 -8.38 -31.91
CA GLY A 191 -0.67 -7.40 -32.38
C GLY A 191 -0.07 -5.99 -32.33
N ASN A 192 -0.71 -5.08 -31.59
CA ASN A 192 -0.17 -3.74 -31.32
C ASN A 192 0.68 -3.70 -30.03
N GLY A 193 1.02 -4.85 -29.44
CA GLY A 193 1.85 -4.97 -28.25
C GLY A 193 1.17 -4.50 -26.96
N ILE A 194 -0.16 -4.50 -26.93
CA ILE A 194 -1.01 -4.18 -25.78
C ILE A 194 -2.07 -5.29 -25.66
N GLN A 195 -2.33 -5.77 -24.44
CA GLN A 195 -3.40 -6.73 -24.19
C GLN A 195 -4.77 -6.15 -24.58
N SER A 196 -5.66 -7.03 -25.03
CA SER A 196 -7.00 -6.66 -25.47
C SER A 196 -8.01 -7.67 -24.90
N PRO A 197 -8.87 -7.28 -23.94
CA PRO A 197 -8.82 -6.01 -23.21
C PRO A 197 -7.53 -5.85 -22.40
N ALA A 198 -7.21 -4.62 -22.00
CA ALA A 198 -6.11 -4.34 -21.08
C ALA A 198 -6.57 -4.59 -19.64
N GLY A 199 -6.86 -5.86 -19.33
CA GLY A 199 -7.55 -6.27 -18.12
C GLY A 199 -6.88 -5.82 -16.82
N HIS A 200 -5.54 -5.74 -16.80
CA HIS A 200 -4.84 -5.28 -15.60
C HIS A 200 -5.06 -3.78 -15.36
N ARG A 201 -4.97 -2.98 -16.43
CA ARG A 201 -5.25 -1.55 -16.40
C ARG A 201 -6.71 -1.28 -16.04
N ASP A 202 -7.63 -2.02 -16.67
CA ASP A 202 -9.06 -1.87 -16.45
C ASP A 202 -9.43 -2.16 -14.98
N LEU A 203 -8.80 -3.17 -14.36
CA LEU A 203 -8.95 -3.45 -12.93
C LEU A 203 -8.39 -2.31 -12.06
N LEU A 204 -7.20 -1.80 -12.39
CA LEU A 204 -6.61 -0.68 -11.66
C LEU A 204 -7.41 0.62 -11.78
N LEU A 205 -8.29 0.78 -12.77
CA LEU A 205 -9.22 1.92 -12.90
C LEU A 205 -10.67 1.61 -12.53
N ASN A 206 -10.96 0.41 -12.02
CA ASN A 206 -12.29 0.10 -11.52
C ASN A 206 -12.56 0.92 -10.24
N SER A 207 -13.53 1.83 -10.31
CA SER A 207 -13.93 2.72 -9.22
C SER A 207 -14.63 1.98 -8.06
N GLY A 208 -15.15 0.78 -8.31
CA GLY A 208 -15.75 -0.08 -7.27
C GLY A 208 -14.71 -0.75 -6.37
N MET A 209 -13.43 -0.74 -6.73
CA MET A 209 -12.33 -1.20 -5.87
C MET A 209 -11.89 -0.08 -4.93
N LYS A 210 -11.70 -0.41 -3.64
CA LYS A 210 -11.36 0.59 -2.59
C LYS A 210 -10.16 0.21 -1.75
N GLU A 211 -9.81 -1.06 -1.72
CA GLU A 211 -8.71 -1.59 -0.93
C GLU A 211 -7.81 -2.46 -1.80
N ILE A 212 -6.52 -2.51 -1.46
CA ILE A 212 -5.54 -3.32 -2.16
C ILE A 212 -4.53 -3.92 -1.18
N GLY A 213 -4.13 -5.15 -1.47
CA GLY A 213 -2.95 -5.78 -0.91
C GLY A 213 -1.97 -6.14 -2.02
N ILE A 214 -0.70 -5.79 -1.82
CA ILE A 214 0.37 -6.02 -2.81
C ILE A 214 1.35 -7.04 -2.25
N GLY A 215 1.49 -8.19 -2.88
CA GLY A 215 2.34 -9.29 -2.43
C GLY A 215 3.58 -9.43 -3.30
N PHE A 216 4.76 -9.35 -2.70
CA PHE A 216 6.03 -9.63 -3.37
C PHE A 216 6.63 -10.95 -2.89
N GLN A 217 7.17 -11.73 -3.83
CA GLN A 217 8.26 -12.66 -3.56
C GLN A 217 9.49 -12.15 -4.33
N SER A 218 10.54 -11.79 -3.59
CA SER A 218 11.78 -11.21 -4.14
C SER A 218 13.07 -11.78 -3.56
N VAL A 219 12.96 -12.73 -2.62
CA VAL A 219 14.12 -13.27 -1.88
C VAL A 219 14.40 -14.72 -2.24
N SER A 220 13.35 -15.53 -2.41
CA SER A 220 13.42 -16.99 -2.54
C SER A 220 12.97 -17.48 -3.91
N ILE A 221 13.49 -16.87 -4.98
CA ILE A 221 13.20 -17.27 -6.36
C ILE A 221 14.34 -18.19 -6.86
N PRO A 222 14.07 -19.48 -7.14
CA PRO A 222 15.09 -20.38 -7.69
C PRO A 222 15.58 -19.92 -9.06
N GLY A 223 16.90 -19.85 -9.26
CA GLY A 223 17.48 -19.51 -10.57
C GLY A 223 17.22 -20.54 -11.68
N THR A 224 16.60 -21.68 -11.35
CA THR A 224 16.12 -22.69 -12.30
C THR A 224 14.72 -22.41 -12.83
N ASN A 225 13.98 -21.47 -12.23
CA ASN A 225 12.66 -21.09 -12.70
C ASN A 225 12.75 -20.49 -14.11
N VAL A 226 11.80 -20.84 -14.97
CA VAL A 226 11.72 -20.34 -16.35
C VAL A 226 10.49 -19.48 -16.62
N ASN A 227 9.44 -19.57 -15.79
CA ASN A 227 8.23 -18.76 -15.93
C ASN A 227 8.07 -17.74 -14.80
N ALA A 228 8.42 -18.10 -13.56
CA ALA A 228 8.42 -17.19 -12.42
C ALA A 228 9.85 -16.78 -12.06
N THR A 229 10.41 -15.89 -12.88
CA THR A 229 11.84 -15.59 -12.94
C THR A 229 12.27 -14.41 -12.06
N GLY A 230 11.34 -13.53 -11.65
CA GLY A 230 11.64 -12.36 -10.83
C GLY A 230 12.48 -11.28 -11.55
N PRO A 231 13.25 -10.46 -10.80
CA PRO A 231 13.53 -10.50 -9.36
C PRO A 231 12.34 -10.21 -8.44
N TYR A 232 11.22 -9.70 -8.96
CA TYR A 232 9.97 -9.58 -8.24
C TYR A 232 8.89 -10.43 -8.91
N VAL A 233 8.27 -11.30 -8.12
CA VAL A 233 6.99 -11.93 -8.45
C VAL A 233 5.90 -11.21 -7.67
N VAL A 234 4.98 -10.60 -8.40
CA VAL A 234 4.01 -9.64 -7.87
C VAL A 234 2.60 -10.16 -8.05
N THR A 235 1.81 -10.05 -6.97
CA THR A 235 0.36 -10.21 -6.99
C THR A 235 -0.26 -8.97 -6.39
N GLU A 236 -1.33 -8.45 -7.00
CA GLU A 236 -2.21 -7.44 -6.39
C GLU A 236 -3.57 -8.07 -6.20
N HIS A 237 -4.10 -8.03 -4.97
CA HIS A 237 -5.50 -8.33 -4.70
C HIS A 237 -6.23 -7.06 -4.34
N LEU A 238 -7.26 -6.74 -5.10
CA LEU A 238 -8.11 -5.58 -4.91
C LEU A 238 -9.47 -6.06 -4.41
N ALA A 239 -10.07 -5.29 -3.52
CA ALA A 239 -11.44 -5.55 -3.10
C ALA A 239 -12.14 -4.26 -2.63
N SER A 240 -13.43 -4.41 -2.36
CA SER A 240 -14.20 -3.46 -1.57
C SER A 240 -15.15 -4.21 -0.64
N GLN A 241 -15.53 -3.55 0.44
CA GLN A 241 -16.41 -4.11 1.47
C GLN A 241 -17.51 -3.14 1.84
N PHE A 242 -18.54 -3.69 2.48
CA PHE A 242 -19.65 -2.93 3.03
C PHE A 242 -19.89 -3.28 4.51
N ARG A 243 -20.58 -2.39 5.20
CA ARG A 243 -21.22 -2.64 6.50
C ARG A 243 -22.71 -2.36 6.40
N TYR A 244 -23.48 -2.92 7.34
CA TYR A 244 -24.89 -2.61 7.50
C TYR A 244 -25.07 -1.76 8.77
N ASP A 245 -25.74 -0.61 8.66
CA ASP A 245 -25.96 0.30 9.80
C ASP A 245 -27.29 0.06 10.53
N GLY A 246 -28.05 -0.95 10.12
CA GLY A 246 -29.42 -1.21 10.57
C GLY A 246 -30.50 -0.74 9.60
N VAL A 247 -30.15 0.04 8.58
CA VAL A 247 -31.05 0.57 7.56
C VAL A 247 -30.45 0.43 6.16
N HIS A 248 -29.20 0.84 5.97
CA HIS A 248 -28.51 0.88 4.69
C HIS A 248 -27.26 -0.01 4.69
N TYR A 249 -26.93 -0.53 3.51
CA TYR A 249 -25.61 -1.06 3.21
C TYR A 249 -24.71 0.10 2.79
N ILE A 250 -23.56 0.25 3.44
CA ILE A 250 -22.66 1.39 3.27
C ILE A 250 -21.23 0.89 3.09
N SER A 251 -20.54 1.38 2.07
CA SER A 251 -19.09 1.28 1.94
C SER A 251 -18.46 2.62 2.33
N ASP A 252 -17.94 2.70 3.56
CA ASP A 252 -17.33 3.93 4.10
C ASP A 252 -16.08 4.33 3.31
N ALA A 253 -15.85 5.63 3.15
CA ALA A 253 -14.60 6.14 2.61
C ALA A 253 -13.42 5.80 3.53
N ILE A 254 -12.24 5.63 2.94
CA ILE A 254 -10.97 5.53 3.65
C ILE A 254 -10.11 6.71 3.24
N LEU A 255 -9.64 7.48 4.21
CA LEU A 255 -8.58 8.44 4.02
C LEU A 255 -7.25 7.68 3.99
N THR A 256 -6.57 7.72 2.85
CA THR A 256 -5.28 7.04 2.62
C THR A 256 -4.21 8.02 2.17
N GLY A 257 -2.95 7.63 2.29
CA GLY A 257 -1.81 8.36 1.76
C GLY A 257 -0.56 8.10 2.59
N SER A 258 0.40 9.02 2.52
CA SER A 258 1.70 8.86 3.18
C SER A 258 2.23 10.14 3.80
N VAL A 259 3.05 9.96 4.84
CA VAL A 259 3.90 10.99 5.44
C VAL A 259 5.34 10.57 5.19
N TYR A 260 6.11 11.39 4.48
CA TYR A 260 7.46 11.03 4.06
C TYR A 260 8.39 12.25 4.02
N GLN A 261 9.70 11.99 3.97
CA GLN A 261 10.74 13.01 3.79
C GLN A 261 11.29 12.94 2.36
N ASP A 262 10.99 13.94 1.54
CA ASP A 262 11.40 14.03 0.13
C ASP A 262 12.91 14.35 0.07
N THR A 263 13.75 13.32 0.11
CA THR A 263 15.21 13.44 0.35
C THR A 263 16.07 12.54 -0.52
N ILE A 264 15.48 11.50 -1.13
CA ILE A 264 16.14 10.56 -2.04
C ILE A 264 16.02 11.11 -3.46
N VAL A 265 14.79 11.30 -3.93
CA VAL A 265 14.46 12.00 -5.16
C VAL A 265 13.64 13.21 -4.74
N HIS A 266 14.10 14.42 -5.07
CA HIS A 266 13.40 15.65 -4.68
C HIS A 266 12.30 16.00 -5.69
N ASP A 267 11.27 15.17 -5.78
CA ASP A 267 10.18 15.29 -6.75
C ASP A 267 8.78 15.41 -6.13
N ALA A 268 8.72 15.54 -4.80
CA ALA A 268 7.47 15.57 -4.04
C ALA A 268 6.61 14.32 -4.29
N PHE A 269 7.28 13.17 -4.42
CA PHE A 269 6.68 11.85 -4.47
C PHE A 269 7.39 10.92 -3.47
N TYR A 270 6.67 9.92 -2.98
CA TYR A 270 7.26 8.95 -2.05
C TYR A 270 8.29 8.09 -2.76
N GLU A 271 9.49 7.97 -2.21
CA GLU A 271 10.44 6.92 -2.58
C GLU A 271 10.68 5.89 -1.45
N PRO A 272 10.98 4.61 -1.80
CA PRO A 272 11.28 3.60 -0.80
C PRO A 272 12.37 4.04 0.19
N GLY A 273 11.99 4.14 1.47
CA GLY A 273 12.87 4.56 2.56
C GLY A 273 12.63 5.98 3.07
N GLU A 274 11.76 6.76 2.41
CA GLU A 274 11.40 8.12 2.85
C GLU A 274 10.27 8.16 3.87
N GLY A 275 9.56 7.06 4.05
CA GLY A 275 8.43 6.96 4.96
C GLY A 275 8.75 7.35 6.40
N LEU A 276 7.89 8.20 6.98
CA LEU A 276 7.98 8.60 8.37
C LEU A 276 6.94 7.86 9.20
N ALA A 277 7.39 6.93 10.04
CA ALA A 277 6.53 6.13 10.90
C ALA A 277 5.98 6.90 12.12
N GLY A 278 4.80 6.48 12.60
CA GLY A 278 4.21 6.94 13.86
C GLY A 278 3.80 8.40 13.89
N ARG A 279 3.63 9.04 12.72
CA ARG A 279 3.14 10.42 12.61
C ARG A 279 1.63 10.44 12.83
N ALA A 280 1.15 11.35 13.65
CA ALA A 280 -0.29 11.51 13.86
C ALA A 280 -0.95 12.09 12.61
N ILE A 281 -2.11 11.57 12.24
CA ILE A 281 -3.01 12.13 11.22
C ILE A 281 -4.35 12.36 11.89
N ASN A 282 -4.84 13.60 11.88
CA ASN A 282 -6.07 14.02 12.53
C ASN A 282 -7.04 14.57 11.50
N VAL A 283 -8.29 14.13 11.54
CA VAL A 283 -9.38 14.61 10.68
C VAL A 283 -10.39 15.36 11.52
N TYR A 284 -10.65 16.60 11.14
CA TYR A 284 -11.60 17.49 11.78
C TYR A 284 -12.77 17.80 10.84
N ASN A 285 -13.94 18.02 11.41
CA ASN A 285 -14.97 18.80 10.72
C ASN A 285 -14.49 20.26 10.68
N ASP A 286 -14.31 20.82 9.49
CA ASP A 286 -13.63 22.11 9.31
C ASP A 286 -14.40 23.28 9.96
N ALA A 287 -15.73 23.27 9.84
CA ALA A 287 -16.58 24.32 10.37
C ALA A 287 -16.69 24.32 11.90
N THR A 288 -16.73 23.14 12.53
CA THR A 288 -16.93 23.00 13.98
C THR A 288 -15.63 22.85 14.77
N GLY A 289 -14.52 22.51 14.09
CA GLY A 289 -13.24 22.20 14.73
C GLY A 289 -13.24 20.89 15.53
N ILE A 290 -14.28 20.07 15.43
CA ILE A 290 -14.39 18.80 16.15
C ILE A 290 -13.54 17.74 15.46
N LEU A 291 -12.70 17.04 16.23
CA LEU A 291 -11.97 15.85 15.76
C LEU A 291 -12.98 14.71 15.51
N VAL A 292 -13.04 14.21 14.27
CA VAL A 292 -14.00 13.17 13.85
C VAL A 292 -13.33 11.84 13.53
N ALA A 293 -12.04 11.83 13.18
CA ALA A 293 -11.25 10.61 13.01
C ALA A 293 -9.76 10.91 13.24
N SER A 294 -8.97 9.88 13.55
CA SER A 294 -7.52 10.00 13.70
C SER A 294 -6.83 8.66 13.50
N GLY A 295 -5.56 8.70 13.14
CA GLY A 295 -4.71 7.52 13.01
C GLY A 295 -3.23 7.88 13.04
N PHE A 296 -2.39 6.89 12.75
CA PHE A 296 -0.95 7.07 12.66
C PHE A 296 -0.42 6.48 11.36
N SER A 297 0.68 7.03 10.85
CA SER A 297 1.44 6.38 9.78
C SER A 297 2.12 5.10 10.26
N ASN A 298 2.13 4.09 9.39
CA ASN A 298 2.76 2.79 9.56
C ASN A 298 4.29 2.86 9.42
N SER A 299 4.99 1.72 9.55
CA SER A 299 6.46 1.69 9.46
C SER A 299 7.04 2.22 8.14
N ALA A 300 6.29 2.17 7.04
CA ALA A 300 6.66 2.69 5.73
C ALA A 300 6.13 4.11 5.46
N GLY A 301 5.52 4.76 6.45
CA GLY A 301 4.98 6.13 6.34
C GLY A 301 3.56 6.23 5.75
N GLY A 302 2.97 5.13 5.27
CA GLY A 302 1.59 5.11 4.78
C GLY A 302 0.56 5.17 5.92
N PHE A 303 -0.65 5.60 5.66
CA PHE A 303 -1.76 5.56 6.63
C PHE A 303 -3.09 5.25 5.95
N ASN A 304 -4.02 4.65 6.71
CA ASN A 304 -5.38 4.39 6.28
C ASN A 304 -6.31 4.65 7.47
N ILE A 305 -7.28 5.55 7.31
CA ILE A 305 -8.23 5.95 8.35
C ILE A 305 -9.64 5.82 7.79
N THR A 306 -10.40 4.84 8.29
CA THR A 306 -11.80 4.68 7.92
C THR A 306 -12.61 5.88 8.39
N LEU A 307 -13.37 6.47 7.49
CA LEU A 307 -14.17 7.67 7.71
C LEU A 307 -15.64 7.31 8.02
N THR A 308 -15.84 6.34 8.92
CA THR A 308 -17.18 5.86 9.29
C THR A 308 -18.05 6.99 9.84
N GLY A 309 -19.23 7.17 9.25
CA GLY A 309 -20.21 8.17 9.68
C GLY A 309 -19.93 9.60 9.20
N LEU A 310 -18.88 9.81 8.40
CA LEU A 310 -18.71 11.06 7.64
C LEU A 310 -19.62 11.03 6.41
N THR A 311 -20.05 12.21 5.94
CA THR A 311 -21.06 12.35 4.87
C THR A 311 -20.59 13.31 3.78
N ASP A 312 -21.19 13.20 2.60
CA ASP A 312 -21.05 14.21 1.54
C ASP A 312 -21.64 15.58 1.99
N GLY A 313 -21.20 16.66 1.35
CA GLY A 313 -21.64 18.03 1.60
C GLY A 313 -20.95 18.71 2.80
N VAL A 314 -20.10 18.00 3.53
CA VAL A 314 -19.31 18.53 4.65
C VAL A 314 -17.86 18.70 4.26
N VAL A 315 -17.28 19.85 4.57
CA VAL A 315 -15.84 20.08 4.44
C VAL A 315 -15.13 19.53 5.68
N TYR A 316 -14.22 18.59 5.43
CA TYR A 316 -13.32 18.05 6.43
C TYR A 316 -11.91 18.61 6.21
N ARG A 317 -11.14 18.61 7.29
CA ARG A 317 -9.76 19.10 7.32
C ARG A 317 -8.87 18.01 7.90
N VAL A 318 -7.83 17.61 7.17
CA VAL A 318 -6.79 16.70 7.63
C VAL A 318 -5.54 17.48 8.03
N GLU A 319 -4.92 17.04 9.11
CA GLU A 319 -3.67 17.59 9.64
C GLU A 319 -2.70 16.47 10.00
N ALA A 320 -1.42 16.67 9.71
CA ALA A 320 -0.33 15.87 10.25
C ALA A 320 0.52 16.78 11.16
N PRO A 321 0.10 17.02 12.43
CA PRO A 321 0.61 18.13 13.24
C PRO A 321 2.13 18.11 13.45
N ASP A 322 2.72 16.92 13.53
CA ASP A 322 4.15 16.72 13.77
C ASP A 322 5.03 17.04 12.53
N THR A 323 4.43 17.34 11.38
CA THR A 323 5.14 17.65 10.13
C THR A 323 5.38 19.14 9.92
N GLY A 324 4.65 20.02 10.62
CA GLY A 324 4.66 21.46 10.37
C GLY A 324 4.02 21.88 9.05
N LEU A 325 3.46 20.95 8.27
CA LEU A 325 2.76 21.25 7.03
C LEU A 325 1.36 21.82 7.28
N ALA A 326 0.88 22.62 6.32
CA ALA A 326 -0.46 23.18 6.37
C ALA A 326 -1.54 22.08 6.32
N ALA A 327 -2.65 22.36 7.00
CA ALA A 327 -3.83 21.52 6.90
C ALA A 327 -4.36 21.47 5.46
N LYS A 328 -4.92 20.32 5.07
CA LYS A 328 -5.55 20.12 3.76
C LYS A 328 -7.03 19.85 3.95
N THR A 329 -7.89 20.33 3.06
CA THR A 329 -9.33 20.10 3.14
C THR A 329 -9.80 19.10 2.08
N PHE A 330 -10.90 18.42 2.35
CA PHE A 330 -11.56 17.52 1.41
C PHE A 330 -13.06 17.42 1.69
N THR A 331 -13.79 16.95 0.69
CA THR A 331 -15.19 16.52 0.81
C THR A 331 -15.27 15.05 0.43
N LEU A 332 -16.28 14.34 0.94
CA LEU A 332 -16.59 13.01 0.43
C LEU A 332 -17.41 13.13 -0.85
N THR A 333 -17.36 12.10 -1.69
CA THR A 333 -18.25 11.94 -2.84
C THR A 333 -19.07 10.68 -2.60
N GLU A 334 -20.40 10.83 -2.63
CA GLU A 334 -21.35 9.74 -2.44
C GLU A 334 -21.96 9.32 -3.78
N HIS A 335 -22.13 8.02 -3.96
CA HIS A 335 -22.93 7.45 -5.03
C HIS A 335 -23.60 6.15 -4.56
N THR A 336 -24.56 5.64 -5.33
CA THR A 336 -25.24 4.38 -5.02
C THR A 336 -24.96 3.38 -6.12
N ASP A 337 -24.41 2.24 -5.74
CA ASP A 337 -24.20 1.08 -6.60
C ASP A 337 -25.24 0.00 -6.29
N ASP A 338 -25.57 -0.83 -7.29
CA ASP A 338 -26.49 -1.95 -7.13
C ASP A 338 -25.75 -3.30 -7.21
N TYR A 339 -25.66 -3.99 -6.07
CA TYR A 339 -25.09 -5.34 -5.96
C TYR A 339 -26.19 -6.41 -5.78
N GLY A 340 -27.37 -6.18 -6.37
CA GLY A 340 -28.62 -6.88 -6.07
C GLY A 340 -29.40 -6.25 -4.91
N VAL A 341 -28.74 -5.33 -4.19
CA VAL A 341 -29.31 -4.39 -3.24
C VAL A 341 -28.57 -3.06 -3.39
N PRO A 342 -29.21 -1.91 -3.14
CA PRO A 342 -28.53 -0.62 -3.12
C PRO A 342 -27.47 -0.57 -2.01
N VAL A 343 -26.25 -0.19 -2.39
CA VAL A 343 -25.14 0.08 -1.47
C VAL A 343 -24.71 1.53 -1.66
N MET A 344 -24.73 2.29 -0.56
CA MET A 344 -24.22 3.64 -0.52
C MET A 344 -22.70 3.61 -0.47
N MET A 345 -22.05 4.14 -1.50
CA MET A 345 -20.61 4.14 -1.67
C MET A 345 -20.07 5.54 -1.43
N TYR A 346 -19.08 5.65 -0.55
CA TYR A 346 -18.27 6.86 -0.40
C TYR A 346 -16.88 6.65 -1.00
N ASP A 347 -16.46 7.53 -1.89
CA ASP A 347 -15.13 7.47 -2.50
C ASP A 347 -14.03 7.68 -1.45
N ASN A 348 -12.96 6.90 -1.58
CA ASN A 348 -11.76 7.11 -0.76
C ASN A 348 -11.13 8.47 -1.08
N VAL A 349 -10.31 8.97 -0.15
CA VAL A 349 -9.64 10.26 -0.27
C VAL A 349 -8.14 10.06 -0.08
N TYR A 350 -7.33 10.68 -0.94
CA TYR A 350 -5.87 10.62 -0.85
C TYR A 350 -5.31 11.92 -0.29
N GLN A 351 -4.41 11.83 0.69
CA GLN A 351 -3.67 12.98 1.23
C GLN A 351 -2.24 12.59 1.59
N SER A 352 -1.26 13.34 1.08
CA SER A 352 0.16 13.14 1.42
C SER A 352 0.76 14.32 2.17
N PHE A 353 1.79 14.07 2.97
CA PHE A 353 2.51 15.10 3.74
C PHE A 353 4.01 14.93 3.54
N ALA A 354 4.55 15.66 2.55
CA ALA A 354 5.97 15.67 2.19
C ALA A 354 6.76 16.66 3.06
N VAL A 355 7.53 16.16 4.01
CA VAL A 355 8.40 16.97 4.86
C VAL A 355 9.66 17.32 4.09
N VAL A 356 9.85 18.60 3.79
CA VAL A 356 11.11 19.09 3.21
C VAL A 356 12.07 19.38 4.37
N PRO A 357 13.31 18.83 4.39
CA PRO A 357 14.29 19.18 5.40
C PRO A 357 14.54 20.70 5.37
N GLU A 358 14.41 21.39 6.52
CA GLU A 358 14.70 22.81 6.55
C GLU A 358 16.17 23.08 6.12
N PRO A 359 16.42 24.08 5.25
CA PRO A 359 17.77 24.50 4.86
C PRO A 359 18.68 24.92 6.04
N GLY A 360 18.10 25.14 7.23
CA GLY A 360 18.76 25.73 8.39
C GLY A 360 19.78 24.85 9.11
N SER A 361 19.74 23.53 8.94
CA SER A 361 20.65 22.61 9.66
C SER A 361 22.09 22.67 9.12
N LEU A 362 22.29 22.89 7.82
CA LEU A 362 23.61 23.13 7.22
C LEU A 362 24.18 24.52 7.60
N LEU A 363 23.33 25.54 7.68
CA LEU A 363 23.70 26.91 8.06
C LEU A 363 24.08 27.03 9.55
N LEU A 364 23.40 26.29 10.44
CA LEU A 364 23.74 26.25 11.87
C LEU A 364 25.08 25.52 12.14
N CYS A 365 25.39 24.47 11.37
CA CYS A 365 26.71 23.81 11.45
C CYS A 365 27.85 24.71 10.94
N LEU A 366 27.63 25.49 9.87
CA LEU A 366 28.59 26.48 9.37
C LEU A 366 28.80 27.65 10.34
N ALA A 367 27.74 28.16 10.98
CA ALA A 367 27.84 29.23 11.98
C ALA A 367 28.56 28.77 13.27
N ALA A 368 28.34 27.53 13.70
CA ALA A 368 29.08 26.93 14.82
C ALA A 368 30.57 26.72 14.49
N GLY A 369 30.89 26.31 13.26
CA GLY A 369 32.28 26.17 12.79
C GLY A 369 33.06 27.49 12.72
N LEU A 370 32.42 28.56 12.22
CA LEU A 370 33.04 29.88 12.08
C LEU A 370 33.23 30.61 13.44
N SER A 371 32.32 30.41 14.40
CA SER A 371 32.43 30.97 15.74
C SER A 371 33.50 30.29 16.62
N LEU A 372 33.81 29.02 16.35
CA LEU A 372 34.93 28.30 16.97
C LEU A 372 36.29 28.72 16.40
N TRP A 373 36.36 29.13 15.13
CA TRP A 373 37.61 29.59 14.51
C TRP A 373 37.99 31.02 14.92
N HIS A 374 37.00 31.90 15.11
CA HIS A 374 37.25 33.29 15.51
C HIS A 374 37.68 33.47 16.97
N ARG A 375 37.51 32.47 17.84
CA ARG A 375 37.99 32.53 19.24
C ARG A 375 39.44 32.08 19.44
N ARG A 376 40.15 31.62 18.41
CA ARG A 376 41.55 31.14 18.54
C ARG A 376 42.66 32.13 18.11
N SER A 377 42.34 33.31 17.59
CA SER A 377 43.35 34.22 17.00
C SER A 377 43.69 35.50 17.79
N ARG A 378 43.40 35.56 19.10
CA ARG A 378 43.92 36.65 19.96
C ARG A 378 44.79 36.11 21.10
N ARG A 379 46.06 35.86 20.79
CA ARG A 379 47.17 35.95 21.76
C ARG A 379 48.24 36.86 21.17
N PHE A 380 48.50 37.94 21.89
CA PHE A 380 49.49 38.99 21.63
C PHE A 380 50.92 38.45 21.70
N PRO A 381 51.88 38.98 20.92
CA PRO A 381 53.29 38.89 21.26
C PRO A 381 53.76 40.13 22.04
N CYS A 382 54.63 39.89 23.04
CA CYS A 382 55.53 40.88 23.63
C CYS A 382 56.71 41.18 22.70
#